data_AF-A0A954SCR3-F1
#
_entry.id   AF-A0A954SCR3-F1
#
_cell.length_a   1.000
_cell.length_b   1.000
_cell.length_c   1.000
_cell.angle_alpha   90.00
_cell.angle_beta   90.00
_cell.angle_gamma   90.00
#
_symmetry.space_group_name_H-M   'P 1'
#
loop_
_entity.id
_entity.type
_entity.pdbx_description
1 polymer ?
#
loop_
_entity_poly.entity_id
_entity_poly.type
_entity_poly.pdbx_seq_one_letter_code
_entity_poly.pdbx_strand_id
1 'polypeptide(L)'
;MAEHTSETTADDTNPRSRRRPDRRVETRSLSEHLHDFFYAREVPYSLAVVRIVLPWILMIAALPRWFHIRELYSLDGAPAPMWEGFGHVDLLPVFSPTFAVAGYTLMLCCLVTMSLGWRTRTSILLAMVLYPYFGLTDALSTLTKYTVVSTHVLLLL
;
A
#
# COMPACT_ATOMS: atom_id res chain seq x y z
N MET A 1 13.61 -82.87 32.81
CA MET A 1 12.23 -82.46 32.49
C MET A 1 12.37 -81.36 31.43
N ALA A 2 12.64 -81.79 30.19
CA ALA A 2 11.69 -81.86 29.08
C ALA A 2 11.55 -80.46 28.43
N GLU A 3 12.28 -80.23 27.34
CA GLU A 3 11.74 -80.20 25.95
C GLU A 3 11.04 -78.87 25.63
N HIS A 4 11.57 -78.07 24.71
CA HIS A 4 11.31 -78.23 23.27
C HIS A 4 12.05 -77.14 22.49
N THR A 5 12.99 -77.57 21.67
CA THR A 5 13.50 -76.86 20.49
C THR A 5 12.43 -76.90 19.40
N SER A 6 12.30 -75.85 18.60
CA SER A 6 12.05 -75.86 17.13
C SER A 6 11.50 -74.49 16.71
N GLU A 7 12.25 -73.67 15.98
CA GLU A 7 12.57 -73.72 14.54
C GLU A 7 11.52 -73.05 13.64
N THR A 8 12.06 -72.20 12.75
CA THR A 8 11.67 -72.03 11.35
C THR A 8 10.59 -70.98 11.05
N THR A 9 10.84 -69.81 10.42
CA THR A 9 11.42 -69.40 9.11
C THR A 9 10.29 -68.76 8.29
N ALA A 10 10.65 -67.75 7.48
CA ALA A 10 9.83 -66.99 6.52
C ALA A 10 9.06 -65.82 7.16
N ASP A 11 8.99 -64.62 6.60
CA ASP A 11 9.13 -64.22 5.20
C ASP A 11 9.26 -62.68 5.12
N ASP A 12 9.57 -62.19 3.92
CA ASP A 12 9.46 -60.81 3.45
C ASP A 12 10.63 -59.85 3.70
N THR A 13 11.71 -60.23 3.04
CA THR A 13 12.34 -59.39 2.00
C THR A 13 11.38 -58.40 1.31
N ASN A 14 11.41 -57.12 1.68
CA ASN A 14 11.14 -56.06 0.72
C ASN A 14 11.92 -54.75 0.98
N PRO A 15 13.08 -54.54 0.32
CA PRO A 15 13.84 -53.30 0.41
C PRO A 15 13.33 -52.16 -0.51
N ARG A 16 12.09 -52.19 -1.03
CA ARG A 16 11.63 -51.29 -2.11
C ARG A 16 10.42 -50.40 -1.80
N SER A 17 10.43 -49.66 -0.69
CA SER A 17 9.44 -48.58 -0.50
C SER A 17 10.03 -47.25 -0.02
N ARG A 18 11.32 -46.99 -0.27
CA ARG A 18 11.86 -45.61 -0.30
C ARG A 18 11.24 -44.85 -1.48
N ARG A 19 9.96 -44.48 -1.36
CA ARG A 19 9.35 -43.42 -2.15
C ARG A 19 10.12 -42.15 -1.82
N ARG A 20 11.02 -41.76 -2.73
CA ARG A 20 11.52 -40.38 -2.77
C ARG A 20 10.29 -39.48 -2.83
N PRO A 21 10.15 -38.46 -1.97
CA PRO A 21 9.20 -37.41 -2.25
C PRO A 21 9.68 -36.76 -3.55
N ASP A 22 8.89 -36.97 -4.60
CA ASP A 22 9.01 -36.33 -5.89
C ASP A 22 8.93 -34.83 -5.63
N ARG A 23 10.10 -34.17 -5.50
CA ARG A 23 10.22 -32.75 -5.22
C ARG A 23 9.89 -32.02 -6.52
N ARG A 24 8.60 -32.02 -6.87
CA ARG A 24 8.07 -31.17 -7.93
C ARG A 24 8.38 -29.74 -7.50
N VAL A 25 9.36 -29.15 -8.16
CA VAL A 25 9.57 -27.72 -8.14
C VAL A 25 8.37 -27.15 -8.87
N GLU A 26 7.27 -26.94 -8.15
CA GLU A 26 6.18 -26.10 -8.62
C GLU A 26 6.80 -24.73 -8.89
N THR A 27 7.01 -24.43 -10.17
CA THR A 27 7.24 -23.08 -10.65
C THR A 27 5.99 -22.28 -10.32
N ARG A 28 5.90 -21.77 -9.08
CA ARG A 28 4.86 -20.84 -8.67
C ARG A 28 4.84 -19.70 -9.70
N SER A 29 3.68 -19.51 -10.31
CA SER A 29 3.52 -18.50 -11.35
C SER A 29 3.76 -17.13 -10.73
N LEU A 30 4.44 -16.23 -11.46
CA LEU A 30 4.63 -14.84 -11.01
C LEU A 30 3.29 -14.15 -10.66
N SER A 31 2.20 -14.60 -11.29
CA SER A 31 0.83 -14.16 -10.98
C SER A 31 0.39 -14.56 -9.56
N GLU A 32 0.73 -15.76 -9.10
CA GLU A 32 0.44 -16.22 -7.74
C GLU A 32 1.28 -15.46 -6.72
N HIS A 33 2.54 -15.16 -7.06
CA HIS A 33 3.40 -14.33 -6.22
C HIS A 33 2.89 -12.89 -6.12
N LEU A 34 2.37 -12.32 -7.22
CA LEU A 34 1.73 -11.01 -7.21
C LEU A 34 0.43 -11.04 -6.41
N HIS A 35 -0.39 -12.07 -6.55
CA HIS A 35 -1.62 -12.21 -5.77
C HIS A 35 -1.33 -12.35 -4.27
N ASP A 36 -0.39 -13.21 -3.88
CA ASP A 36 0.04 -13.34 -2.49
C ASP A 36 0.69 -12.04 -1.98
N PHE A 37 1.47 -11.34 -2.80
CA PHE A 37 1.99 -10.03 -2.44
C PHE A 37 0.82 -9.04 -2.22
N PHE A 38 -0.13 -8.92 -3.14
CA PHE A 38 -1.23 -7.95 -3.03
C PHE A 38 -2.29 -8.29 -1.96
N TYR A 39 -2.48 -9.56 -1.61
CA TYR A 39 -3.58 -10.03 -0.74
C TYR A 39 -3.12 -10.75 0.55
N ALA A 40 -1.81 -10.83 0.84
CA ALA A 40 -1.34 -11.42 2.08
C ALA A 40 -1.89 -10.69 3.31
N ARG A 41 -2.38 -11.47 4.27
CA ARG A 41 -2.91 -11.00 5.56
C ARG A 41 -1.75 -10.52 6.44
N GLU A 42 -1.49 -9.22 6.43
CA GLU A 42 -0.43 -8.62 7.25
C GLU A 42 -0.83 -8.55 8.72
N VAL A 43 -0.05 -9.23 9.58
CA VAL A 43 0.05 -9.02 11.03
C VAL A 43 1.36 -8.29 11.27
N PRO A 44 1.39 -7.15 11.98
CA PRO A 44 0.73 -6.93 13.28
C PRO A 44 -0.48 -5.99 13.29
N TYR A 45 -1.36 -6.15 14.30
CA TYR A 45 -2.62 -5.41 14.50
C TYR A 45 -2.44 -3.88 14.49
N SER A 46 -1.33 -3.38 15.05
CA SER A 46 -1.04 -1.94 15.09
C SER A 46 -0.87 -1.34 13.70
N LEU A 47 -0.28 -2.07 12.76
CA LEU A 47 -0.09 -1.60 11.38
C LEU A 47 -1.45 -1.47 10.69
N ALA A 48 -2.34 -2.43 10.90
CA ALA A 48 -3.72 -2.36 10.40
C ALA A 48 -4.49 -1.16 10.98
N VAL A 49 -4.32 -0.86 12.29
CA VAL A 49 -4.93 0.32 12.93
C VAL A 49 -4.41 1.62 12.30
N VAL A 50 -3.10 1.76 12.11
CA VAL A 50 -2.53 2.97 11.47
C VAL A 50 -3.05 3.10 10.03
N ARG A 51 -3.18 1.99 9.30
CA ARG A 51 -3.69 1.98 7.91
C ARG A 51 -5.16 2.42 7.81
N ILE A 52 -5.94 2.29 8.88
CA ILE A 52 -7.33 2.77 8.96
C ILE A 52 -7.38 4.21 9.49
N VAL A 53 -6.69 4.49 10.58
CA VAL A 53 -6.76 5.79 11.28
C VAL A 53 -6.08 6.90 10.46
N LEU A 54 -4.96 6.60 9.82
CA LEU A 54 -4.19 7.61 9.09
C LEU A 54 -4.98 8.20 7.91
N PRO A 55 -5.55 7.41 6.99
CA PRO A 55 -6.34 7.98 5.89
C PRO A 55 -7.55 8.76 6.39
N TRP A 56 -8.17 8.36 7.50
CA TRP A 56 -9.25 9.13 8.14
C TRP A 56 -8.79 10.52 8.58
N ILE A 57 -7.63 10.62 9.24
CA ILE A 57 -7.05 11.92 9.63
C ILE A 57 -6.73 12.78 8.40
N LEU A 58 -6.11 12.19 7.37
CA LEU A 58 -5.80 12.90 6.13
C LEU A 58 -7.07 13.35 5.41
N MET A 59 -8.12 12.53 5.44
CA MET A 59 -9.40 12.83 4.82
C MET A 59 -10.13 13.97 5.54
N ILE A 60 -10.09 14.03 6.87
CA ILE A 60 -10.64 15.17 7.64
C ILE A 60 -9.95 16.49 7.24
N ALA A 61 -8.63 16.47 7.04
CA ALA A 61 -7.90 17.64 6.57
C ALA A 61 -8.20 17.98 5.10
N ALA A 62 -8.39 16.97 4.25
CA ALA A 62 -8.59 17.12 2.82
C ALA A 62 -10.04 17.50 2.43
N LEU A 63 -11.04 17.11 3.22
CA LEU A 63 -12.46 17.32 2.91
C LEU A 63 -12.88 18.80 2.78
N PRO A 64 -12.53 19.71 3.71
CA PRO A 64 -12.89 21.13 3.59
C PRO A 64 -12.29 21.80 2.34
N ARG A 65 -11.10 21.33 1.95
CA ARG A 65 -10.34 21.82 0.79
C ARG A 65 -10.90 21.33 -0.53
N TRP A 66 -11.61 20.20 -0.54
CA TRP A 66 -12.24 19.66 -1.74
C TRP A 66 -13.21 20.66 -2.39
N PHE A 67 -13.93 21.45 -1.59
CA PHE A 67 -14.84 22.47 -2.10
C PHE A 67 -14.15 23.66 -2.79
N HIS A 68 -12.87 23.89 -2.49
CA HIS A 68 -12.11 25.07 -2.94
C HIS A 68 -10.95 24.69 -3.89
N ILE A 69 -10.96 23.49 -4.48
CA ILE A 69 -9.84 22.99 -5.30
C ILE A 69 -9.54 23.90 -6.49
N ARG A 70 -10.59 24.40 -7.15
CA ARG A 70 -10.43 25.24 -8.34
C ARG A 70 -9.68 26.53 -8.03
N GLU A 71 -9.88 27.06 -6.84
CA GLU A 71 -9.29 28.30 -6.38
C GLU A 71 -7.86 28.08 -5.86
N LEU A 72 -7.62 26.96 -5.18
CA LEU A 72 -6.36 26.67 -4.49
C LEU A 72 -5.30 25.98 -5.36
N TYR A 73 -5.69 25.11 -6.31
CA TYR A 73 -4.77 24.14 -6.94
C TYR A 73 -4.72 24.20 -8.47
N SER A 74 -5.40 25.15 -9.09
CA SER A 74 -5.67 25.14 -10.52
C SER A 74 -5.24 26.44 -11.19
N LEU A 75 -4.90 26.36 -12.48
CA LEU A 75 -4.54 27.52 -13.31
C LEU A 75 -5.62 28.60 -13.41
N ASP A 76 -6.91 28.24 -13.27
CA ASP A 76 -8.00 29.23 -13.23
C ASP A 76 -8.00 30.04 -11.91
N GLY A 77 -7.34 29.55 -10.88
CA GLY A 77 -7.27 30.17 -9.56
C GLY A 77 -5.99 30.99 -9.38
N ALA A 78 -5.71 31.34 -8.13
CA ALA A 78 -4.43 31.90 -7.72
C ALA A 78 -3.71 30.88 -6.84
N PRO A 79 -3.19 29.78 -7.42
CA PRO A 79 -2.45 28.81 -6.65
C PRO A 79 -1.24 29.51 -6.05
N ALA A 80 -0.99 29.25 -4.77
CA ALA A 80 0.18 29.77 -4.07
C ALA A 80 1.09 28.60 -3.73
N PRO A 81 1.85 28.07 -4.71
CA PRO A 81 2.71 26.93 -4.44
C PRO A 81 3.90 27.33 -3.59
N MET A 82 4.35 26.40 -2.74
CA MET A 82 5.42 26.65 -1.79
C MET A 82 6.74 27.04 -2.46
N TRP A 83 7.04 26.49 -3.65
CA TRP A 83 8.30 26.73 -4.37
C TRP A 83 8.45 28.18 -4.86
N GLU A 84 7.35 28.85 -5.19
CA GLU A 84 7.37 30.26 -5.56
C GLU A 84 7.83 31.14 -4.38
N GLY A 85 7.43 30.78 -3.16
CA GLY A 85 7.89 31.42 -1.93
C GLY A 85 9.39 31.26 -1.65
N PHE A 86 10.03 30.22 -2.21
CA PHE A 86 11.47 29.99 -2.13
C PHE A 86 12.26 30.54 -3.33
N GLY A 87 11.60 31.27 -4.25
CA GLY A 87 12.24 31.84 -5.43
C GLY A 87 12.51 30.84 -6.55
N HIS A 88 11.95 29.62 -6.47
CA HIS A 88 12.01 28.62 -7.54
C HIS A 88 10.76 28.73 -8.39
N VAL A 89 10.85 29.43 -9.52
CA VAL A 89 9.73 29.56 -10.47
C VAL A 89 9.62 28.28 -11.32
N ASP A 90 8.40 27.82 -11.57
CA ASP A 90 8.07 26.67 -12.45
C ASP A 90 8.72 25.33 -12.06
N LEU A 91 8.93 25.07 -10.75
CA LEU A 91 9.50 23.79 -10.31
C LEU A 91 8.61 22.59 -10.65
N LEU A 92 7.29 22.74 -10.47
CA LEU A 92 6.30 21.70 -10.73
C LEU A 92 5.15 22.29 -11.58
N PRO A 93 4.62 21.51 -12.54
CA PRO A 93 3.55 21.97 -13.38
C PRO A 93 2.27 22.13 -12.57
N VAL A 94 1.62 23.28 -12.68
CA VAL A 94 0.27 23.52 -12.16
C VAL A 94 -0.73 22.96 -13.16
N PHE A 95 -1.70 22.16 -12.68
CA PHE A 95 -2.67 21.51 -13.54
C PHE A 95 -3.86 22.40 -13.91
N SER A 96 -4.48 22.08 -15.05
CA SER A 96 -5.79 22.63 -15.43
C SER A 96 -6.87 22.22 -14.40
N PRO A 97 -7.92 23.04 -14.21
CA PRO A 97 -8.97 22.82 -13.19
C PRO A 97 -9.57 21.41 -13.19
N THR A 98 -9.86 20.87 -14.37
CA THR A 98 -10.45 19.54 -14.50
C THR A 98 -9.52 18.46 -13.97
N PHE A 99 -8.23 18.56 -14.29
CA PHE A 99 -7.22 17.61 -13.81
C PHE A 99 -6.93 17.77 -12.31
N ALA A 100 -6.94 19.00 -11.79
CA ALA A 100 -6.77 19.26 -10.37
C ALA A 100 -7.92 18.62 -9.55
N VAL A 101 -9.17 18.82 -9.97
CA VAL A 101 -10.34 18.22 -9.32
C VAL A 101 -10.36 16.69 -9.46
N ALA A 102 -10.05 16.18 -10.66
CA ALA A 102 -9.97 14.74 -10.89
C ALA A 102 -8.86 14.07 -10.05
N GLY A 103 -7.67 14.68 -9.98
CA GLY A 103 -6.57 14.20 -9.16
C GLY A 103 -6.92 14.21 -7.66
N TYR A 104 -7.52 15.29 -7.18
CA TYR A 104 -7.88 15.38 -5.77
C TYR A 104 -9.02 14.42 -5.37
N THR A 105 -10.03 14.26 -6.23
CA THR A 105 -11.11 13.27 -5.98
C THR A 105 -10.56 11.83 -6.02
N LEU A 106 -9.63 11.55 -6.93
CA LEU A 106 -8.91 10.28 -6.98
C LEU A 106 -8.09 10.03 -5.71
N MET A 107 -7.42 11.06 -5.18
CA MET A 107 -6.72 11.00 -3.90
C MET A 107 -7.69 10.67 -2.75
N LEU A 108 -8.83 11.36 -2.66
CA LEU A 108 -9.85 11.06 -1.65
C LEU A 108 -10.38 9.62 -1.78
N CYS A 109 -10.64 9.17 -3.01
CA CYS A 109 -11.05 7.80 -3.28
C CYS A 109 -9.98 6.77 -2.85
N CYS A 110 -8.69 7.09 -3.05
CA CYS A 110 -7.58 6.27 -2.56
C CYS A 110 -7.55 6.19 -1.03
N LEU A 111 -7.79 7.29 -0.33
CA LEU A 111 -7.84 7.30 1.14
C LEU A 111 -9.02 6.47 1.68
N VAL A 112 -10.17 6.52 1.02
CA VAL A 112 -11.35 5.70 1.36
C VAL A 112 -11.09 4.22 1.09
N THR A 113 -10.58 3.88 -0.09
CA THR A 113 -10.26 2.47 -0.45
C THR A 113 -9.15 1.89 0.42
N MET A 114 -8.16 2.71 0.80
CA MET A 114 -7.12 2.35 1.76
C MET A 114 -7.72 2.06 3.16
N SER A 115 -8.67 2.87 3.63
CA SER A 115 -9.37 2.66 4.91
C SER A 115 -10.19 1.36 4.92
N LEU A 116 -10.78 1.01 3.77
CA LEU A 116 -11.58 -0.21 3.59
C LEU A 116 -10.74 -1.48 3.41
N GLY A 117 -9.42 -1.35 3.22
CA GLY A 117 -8.55 -2.49 2.94
C GLY A 117 -8.65 -3.03 1.51
N TRP A 118 -9.32 -2.33 0.59
CA TRP A 118 -9.51 -2.79 -0.79
C TRP A 118 -8.35 -2.31 -1.68
N ARG A 119 -7.50 -3.24 -2.15
CA ARG A 119 -6.29 -2.94 -2.95
C ARG A 119 -5.42 -1.85 -2.30
N THR A 120 -5.04 -2.08 -1.06
CA THR A 120 -4.27 -1.15 -0.21
C THR A 120 -2.96 -0.70 -0.85
N ARG A 121 -2.23 -1.58 -1.54
CA ARG A 121 -0.90 -1.23 -2.06
C ARG A 121 -0.93 -0.21 -3.20
N THR A 122 -1.85 -0.37 -4.15
CA THR A 122 -1.99 0.59 -5.26
C THR A 122 -2.56 1.92 -4.80
N SER A 123 -3.49 1.90 -3.84
CA SER A 123 -4.07 3.12 -3.26
C SER A 123 -3.06 3.87 -2.39
N ILE A 124 -2.22 3.16 -1.63
CA ILE A 124 -1.10 3.74 -0.86
C ILE A 124 -0.10 4.40 -1.80
N LEU A 125 0.36 3.73 -2.85
CA LEU A 125 1.31 4.32 -3.80
C LEU A 125 0.75 5.59 -4.45
N LEU A 126 -0.53 5.57 -4.83
CA LEU A 126 -1.16 6.73 -5.45
C LEU A 126 -1.34 7.87 -4.44
N ALA A 127 -1.82 7.58 -3.23
CA ALA A 127 -1.95 8.56 -2.16
C ALA A 127 -0.59 9.13 -1.74
N MET A 128 0.46 8.31 -1.70
CA MET A 128 1.82 8.71 -1.37
C MET A 128 2.39 9.74 -2.35
N VAL A 129 1.99 9.70 -3.62
CA VAL A 129 2.43 10.68 -4.64
C VAL A 129 1.52 11.91 -4.66
N LEU A 130 0.21 11.70 -4.70
CA LEU A 130 -0.76 12.79 -4.87
C LEU A 130 -0.84 13.68 -3.63
N TYR A 131 -0.77 13.10 -2.42
CA TYR A 131 -0.90 13.86 -1.18
C TYR A 131 0.22 14.91 -0.98
N PRO A 132 1.52 14.58 -1.09
CA PRO A 132 2.57 15.60 -1.02
C PRO A 132 2.56 16.55 -2.23
N TYR A 133 2.13 16.11 -3.42
CA TYR A 133 2.00 17.02 -4.57
C TYR A 133 0.99 18.14 -4.30
N PHE A 134 -0.23 17.79 -3.84
CA PHE A 134 -1.23 18.80 -3.44
C PHE A 134 -0.85 19.56 -2.16
N GLY A 135 0.01 18.98 -1.32
CA GLY A 135 0.58 19.67 -0.17
C GLY A 135 1.62 20.72 -0.55
N LEU A 136 2.41 20.48 -1.60
CA LEU A 136 3.44 21.40 -2.09
C LEU A 136 2.85 22.58 -2.89
N THR A 137 1.69 22.38 -3.53
CA THR A 137 0.96 23.45 -4.23
C THR A 137 0.19 24.38 -3.28
N ASP A 138 0.10 24.06 -1.99
CA ASP A 138 -0.49 24.93 -0.98
C ASP A 138 0.57 25.52 -0.03
N ALA A 139 0.79 26.82 -0.11
CA ALA A 139 1.72 27.56 0.73
C ALA A 139 1.22 27.84 2.16
N LEU A 140 0.03 27.38 2.57
CA LEU A 140 -0.42 27.49 3.96
C LEU A 140 0.47 26.64 4.89
N SER A 141 1.52 27.31 5.38
CA SER A 141 2.75 26.84 6.04
C SER A 141 2.59 25.92 7.26
N THR A 142 1.37 25.67 7.74
CA THR A 142 1.14 24.75 8.87
C THR A 142 0.95 23.30 8.44
N LEU A 143 0.47 23.04 7.21
CA LEU A 143 0.24 21.65 6.77
C LEU A 143 1.45 20.98 6.14
N THR A 144 2.40 21.72 5.60
CA THR A 144 3.58 21.14 4.92
C THR A 144 4.42 20.24 5.83
N LYS A 145 4.50 20.56 7.13
CA LYS A 145 5.14 19.67 8.12
C LYS A 145 4.36 18.37 8.31
N TYR A 146 3.04 18.45 8.37
CA TYR A 146 2.19 17.28 8.53
C TYR A 146 2.14 16.45 7.24
N THR A 147 2.17 17.06 6.05
CA THR A 147 2.21 16.32 4.78
C THR A 147 3.49 15.51 4.66
N VAL A 148 4.65 16.08 5.04
CA VAL A 148 5.91 15.33 5.08
C VAL A 148 5.82 14.15 6.03
N VAL A 149 5.36 14.36 7.27
CA VAL A 149 5.19 13.26 8.25
C VAL A 149 4.24 12.20 7.72
N SER A 150 3.10 12.58 7.15
CA SER A 150 2.12 11.66 6.57
C SER A 150 2.69 10.87 5.41
N THR A 151 3.50 11.47 4.52
CA THR A 151 4.16 10.75 3.42
C THR A 151 5.14 9.70 3.95
N HIS A 152 5.88 9.99 5.03
CA HIS A 152 6.79 9.01 5.64
C HIS A 152 6.01 7.85 6.27
N VAL A 153 4.91 8.13 6.95
CA VAL A 153 4.08 7.06 7.54
C VAL A 153 3.38 6.25 6.45
N LEU A 154 2.96 6.87 5.33
CA LEU A 154 2.45 6.16 4.16
C LEU A 154 3.52 5.27 3.50
N LEU A 155 4.78 5.69 3.47
CA LEU A 155 5.89 4.89 2.95
C LEU A 155 6.14 3.63 3.79
N LEU A 156 5.95 3.73 5.11
CA LEU A 156 6.14 2.62 6.05
C LEU A 156 4.98 1.60 6.04
N LEU A 157 3.84 1.92 5.42
CA LEU A 157 2.63 1.10 5.34
C LEU A 157 2.54 0.28 4.06
#